data_AF-A0A7J5UXJ1-F1
#
_entry.id   AF-A0A7J5UXJ1-F1
#
_cell.length_a   1.000
_cell.length_b   1.000
_cell.length_c   1.000
_cell.angle_alpha   90.00
_cell.angle_beta   90.00
_cell.angle_gamma   90.00
#
_symmetry.space_group_name_H-M   'P 1'
#
loop_
_entity.id
_entity.type
_entity.pdbx_description
1 polymer ?
#
loop_
_entity_poly.entity_id
_entity_poly.type
_entity_poly.pdbx_seq_one_letter_code
_entity_poly.pdbx_strand_id
1 'polypeptide(L)'
;MTWSESVDQALCFGWIDGVRRSIDDESYCIRFTPRRPGSNWSEVNIRKVEELSKAGLMKAEGLKAYNFRVESNSGIYSFESKPLLLDSEYEQLFKSTGTAWEFYLKQPPSYRKATTQWVMSAKQEKTRLSRLEKLIESSNNQQRM
;
A
#
# COMPACT_ATOMS: atom_id res chain seq x y z
N MET A 1 -20.36 -18.12 5.31
CA MET A 1 -20.00 -16.85 4.63
C MET A 1 -18.61 -16.46 5.06
N THR A 2 -17.67 -16.39 4.13
CA THR A 2 -16.31 -15.91 4.36
C THR A 2 -16.27 -14.38 4.37
N TRP A 3 -15.22 -13.79 4.93
CA TRP A 3 -15.00 -12.35 4.84
C TRP A 3 -14.97 -11.88 3.37
N SER A 4 -14.28 -12.62 2.50
CA SER A 4 -14.18 -12.27 1.07
C SER A 4 -15.56 -12.20 0.41
N GLU A 5 -16.43 -13.18 0.66
CA GLU A 5 -17.79 -13.21 0.12
C GLU A 5 -18.62 -12.01 0.61
N SER A 6 -18.45 -11.62 1.88
CA SER A 6 -19.14 -10.44 2.41
C SER A 6 -18.65 -9.13 1.77
N VAL A 7 -17.36 -9.04 1.43
CA VAL A 7 -16.79 -7.91 0.69
C VAL A 7 -17.30 -7.90 -0.75
N ASP A 8 -17.41 -9.05 -1.41
CA ASP A 8 -17.95 -9.14 -2.78
C ASP A 8 -19.38 -8.59 -2.84
N GLN A 9 -20.23 -8.97 -1.88
CA GLN A 9 -21.58 -8.42 -1.79
C GLN A 9 -21.56 -6.92 -1.50
N ALA A 10 -20.72 -6.43 -0.60
CA ALA A 10 -20.61 -5.00 -0.32
C ALA A 10 -20.21 -4.20 -1.57
N LEU A 11 -19.27 -4.71 -2.37
CA LEU A 11 -18.82 -4.08 -3.61
C LEU A 11 -19.96 -3.96 -4.64
N CYS A 12 -20.82 -4.97 -4.76
CA CYS A 12 -21.99 -4.92 -5.66
C CYS A 12 -22.90 -3.72 -5.41
N PHE A 13 -22.95 -3.21 -4.17
CA PHE A 13 -23.77 -2.06 -3.77
C PHE A 13 -22.96 -0.77 -3.55
N GLY A 14 -21.64 -0.79 -3.79
CA GLY A 14 -20.77 0.38 -3.64
C GLY A 14 -20.32 0.64 -2.21
N TRP A 15 -20.27 -0.39 -1.38
CA TRP A 15 -19.84 -0.34 0.01
C TRP A 15 -18.46 -0.98 0.17
N ILE A 16 -17.82 -0.73 1.32
CA ILE A 16 -16.55 -1.33 1.69
C ILE A 16 -16.54 -1.67 3.19
N ASP A 17 -15.77 -2.68 3.55
CA ASP A 17 -15.51 -3.03 4.94
C ASP A 17 -14.52 -2.07 5.63
N GLY A 18 -14.64 -1.99 6.95
CA GLY A 18 -13.73 -1.27 7.83
C GLY A 18 -12.87 -2.21 8.67
N VAL A 19 -12.41 -1.73 9.82
CA VAL A 19 -11.60 -2.54 10.73
C VAL A 19 -12.45 -3.67 11.32
N ARG A 20 -12.00 -4.90 11.12
CA ARG A 20 -12.52 -6.09 11.79
C ARG A 20 -12.12 -6.09 13.26
N ARG A 21 -13.05 -6.43 14.15
CA ARG A 21 -12.79 -6.62 15.59
C ARG A 21 -13.26 -8.01 16.01
N SER A 22 -12.38 -8.78 16.63
CA SER A 22 -12.76 -10.05 17.24
C SER A 22 -13.72 -9.81 18.39
N ILE A 23 -14.72 -10.69 18.52
CA ILE A 23 -15.63 -10.72 19.67
C ILE A 23 -15.21 -11.86 20.60
N ASP A 24 -14.97 -13.04 20.02
CA ASP A 24 -14.49 -14.24 20.70
C ASP A 24 -13.65 -15.10 19.72
N ASP A 25 -13.36 -16.34 20.10
CA ASP A 25 -12.52 -17.27 19.33
C ASP A 25 -13.17 -17.75 18.02
N GLU A 26 -14.49 -17.62 17.90
CA GLU A 26 -15.26 -18.12 16.76
C GLU A 26 -15.93 -17.00 15.96
N SER A 27 -15.94 -15.76 16.47
CA SER A 27 -16.72 -14.67 15.90
C SER A 27 -16.01 -13.32 15.89
N TYR A 28 -16.42 -12.48 14.93
CA TYR A 28 -15.93 -11.11 14.76
C TYR A 28 -17.06 -10.20 14.30
N CYS A 29 -16.90 -8.89 14.54
CA CYS A 29 -17.70 -7.87 13.89
C CYS A 29 -16.87 -7.06 12.88
N ILE A 30 -17.56 -6.59 11.85
CA ILE A 30 -16.98 -5.70 10.85
C ILE A 30 -18.06 -4.70 10.42
N ARG A 31 -17.65 -3.45 10.26
CA ARG A 31 -18.55 -2.39 9.81
C ARG A 31 -18.40 -2.22 8.31
N PHE A 32 -19.51 -2.20 7.59
CA PHE A 32 -19.55 -1.79 6.20
C PHE A 32 -20.02 -0.34 6.08
N THR A 33 -19.43 0.40 5.15
CA THR A 33 -19.81 1.81 4.88
C THR A 33 -19.86 2.07 3.38
N PRO A 34 -20.76 2.96 2.91
CA PRO A 34 -20.73 3.41 1.53
C PRO A 34 -19.37 4.02 1.17
N ARG A 35 -18.87 3.71 -0.03
CA ARG A 35 -17.62 4.29 -0.52
C ARG A 35 -17.82 5.76 -0.85
N ARG A 36 -16.89 6.60 -0.41
CA ARG A 36 -16.88 8.03 -0.78
C ARG A 36 -16.40 8.20 -2.22
N PRO A 37 -16.96 9.16 -2.99
CA PRO A 37 -16.41 9.54 -4.28
C PRO A 37 -14.91 9.88 -4.17
N GLY A 38 -14.10 9.44 -5.13
CA GLY A 38 -12.65 9.65 -5.13
C GLY A 38 -11.84 8.86 -4.09
N SER A 39 -12.47 7.95 -3.33
CA SER A 39 -11.74 7.08 -2.40
C SER A 39 -10.81 6.10 -3.11
N ASN A 40 -9.71 5.72 -2.46
CA ASN A 40 -8.70 4.80 -3.01
C ASN A 40 -9.25 3.37 -3.14
N TRP A 41 -8.99 2.72 -4.27
CA TRP A 41 -9.32 1.31 -4.50
C TRP A 41 -8.07 0.45 -4.51
N SER A 42 -8.11 -0.70 -3.84
CA SER A 42 -7.07 -1.71 -3.96
C SER A 42 -7.24 -2.49 -5.26
N GLU A 43 -6.13 -3.02 -5.79
CA GLU A 43 -6.09 -3.86 -6.98
C GLU A 43 -6.96 -5.12 -6.82
N VAL A 44 -6.97 -5.70 -5.62
CA VAL A 44 -7.84 -6.83 -5.29
C VAL A 44 -9.31 -6.48 -5.44
N ASN A 45 -9.75 -5.30 -4.96
CA ASN A 45 -11.14 -4.89 -5.07
C ASN A 45 -11.51 -4.47 -6.49
N ILE A 46 -10.58 -3.90 -7.25
CA ILE A 46 -10.78 -3.62 -8.69
C ILE A 46 -11.04 -4.93 -9.43
N ARG A 47 -10.20 -5.94 -9.24
CA ARG A 47 -10.37 -7.26 -9.85
C ARG A 47 -11.71 -7.90 -9.47
N LYS A 48 -12.08 -7.86 -8.18
CA LYS A 48 -13.39 -8.33 -7.72
C LYS A 48 -14.53 -7.64 -8.45
N VAL A 49 -14.50 -6.31 -8.57
CA VAL A 49 -15.54 -5.56 -9.31
C VAL A 49 -15.59 -6.00 -10.78
N GLU A 50 -14.45 -6.21 -11.43
CA GLU A 50 -14.41 -6.71 -12.81
C GLU A 50 -15.03 -8.11 -12.95
N GLU A 51 -14.70 -9.03 -12.06
CA GLU A 51 -15.26 -10.39 -12.03
C GLU A 51 -16.77 -10.37 -11.75
N LEU A 52 -17.21 -9.60 -10.75
CA LEU A 52 -18.62 -9.42 -10.40
C LEU A 52 -19.40 -8.72 -11.52
N SER A 53 -18.76 -7.81 -12.26
CA SER A 53 -19.37 -7.16 -13.44
C SER A 53 -19.56 -8.16 -14.58
N LYS A 54 -18.55 -8.98 -14.87
CA LYS A 54 -18.64 -10.06 -15.88
C LYS A 54 -19.73 -11.07 -15.53
N ALA A 55 -19.92 -11.35 -14.24
CA ALA A 55 -20.98 -12.21 -13.73
C ALA A 55 -22.38 -11.55 -13.68
N GLY A 56 -22.51 -10.26 -14.01
CA GLY A 56 -23.78 -9.53 -13.96
C GLY A 56 -24.32 -9.28 -12.55
N LEU A 57 -23.46 -9.37 -11.53
CA LEU A 57 -23.86 -9.27 -10.12
C LEU A 57 -23.85 -7.81 -9.61
N MET A 58 -23.05 -6.94 -10.23
CA MET A 58 -22.95 -5.54 -9.85
C MET A 58 -24.30 -4.80 -9.99
N LYS A 59 -24.62 -3.96 -9.01
CA LYS A 59 -25.79 -3.07 -9.05
C LYS A 59 -25.41 -1.67 -9.51
N ALA A 60 -26.41 -0.87 -9.87
CA ALA A 60 -26.21 0.48 -10.39
C ALA A 60 -25.42 1.36 -9.42
N GLU A 61 -25.66 1.21 -8.11
CA GLU A 61 -24.97 1.92 -7.04
C GLU A 61 -23.50 1.51 -6.93
N GLY A 62 -23.21 0.20 -7.06
CA GLY A 62 -21.84 -0.32 -7.08
C GLY A 62 -21.05 0.16 -8.28
N LEU A 63 -21.64 0.12 -9.47
CA LEU A 63 -21.03 0.65 -10.70
C LEU A 63 -20.80 2.16 -10.60
N LYS A 64 -21.76 2.91 -10.05
CA LYS A 64 -21.61 4.35 -9.81
C LYS A 64 -20.44 4.65 -8.87
N ALA A 65 -20.33 3.93 -7.76
CA ALA A 65 -19.20 4.08 -6.83
C ALA A 65 -17.86 3.74 -7.48
N TYR A 66 -17.81 2.67 -8.29
CA TYR A 66 -16.62 2.26 -9.03
C TYR A 66 -16.20 3.27 -10.10
N ASN A 67 -17.16 3.89 -10.80
CA ASN A 67 -16.89 4.91 -11.82
C ASN A 67 -16.44 6.25 -11.23
N PHE A 68 -16.77 6.55 -9.97
CA PHE A 68 -16.25 7.72 -9.27
C PHE A 68 -14.85 7.53 -8.67
N ARG A 69 -14.21 6.37 -8.89
CA ARG A 69 -12.81 6.19 -8.48
C ARG A 69 -11.92 7.12 -9.28
N VAL A 70 -10.86 7.58 -8.66
CA VAL A 70 -9.77 8.29 -9.35
C VAL A 70 -8.73 7.23 -9.72
N GLU A 71 -8.50 7.03 -11.01
CA GLU A 71 -7.54 6.01 -11.51
C GLU A 71 -6.14 6.26 -10.94
N SER A 72 -5.72 7.53 -10.84
CA SER A 72 -4.43 7.92 -10.25
C SER A 72 -4.34 7.70 -8.74
N ASN A 73 -5.41 7.26 -8.07
CA ASN A 73 -5.45 6.92 -6.64
C ASN A 73 -5.73 5.42 -6.41
N SER A 74 -5.85 4.65 -7.49
CA SER A 74 -6.15 3.21 -7.45
C SER A 74 -4.85 2.40 -7.51
N GLY A 75 -4.76 1.29 -6.77
CA GLY A 75 -3.53 0.48 -6.66
C GLY A 75 -2.40 1.14 -5.85
N ILE A 76 -2.68 2.27 -5.17
CA ILE A 76 -1.68 3.02 -4.36
C ILE A 76 -1.55 2.48 -2.94
N TYR A 77 -2.31 1.45 -2.57
CA TYR A 77 -2.15 0.85 -1.25
C TYR A 77 -0.70 0.40 -1.05
N SER A 78 -0.13 0.77 0.11
CA SER A 78 1.29 0.59 0.40
C SER A 78 1.76 -0.86 0.36
N PHE A 79 0.86 -1.84 0.34
CA PHE A 79 1.16 -3.26 0.16
C PHE A 79 1.12 -3.72 -1.31
N GLU A 80 0.42 -3.01 -2.20
CA GLU A 80 0.29 -3.33 -3.64
C GLU A 80 1.27 -2.52 -4.51
N SER A 81 1.75 -1.38 -4.01
CA SER A 81 2.82 -0.65 -4.69
C SER A 81 4.08 -1.52 -4.76
N LYS A 82 4.62 -1.69 -5.98
CA LYS A 82 5.95 -2.28 -6.20
C LYS A 82 6.91 -1.62 -5.22
N PRO A 83 7.82 -2.37 -4.57
CA PRO A 83 8.81 -1.77 -3.69
C PRO A 83 9.50 -0.64 -4.46
N LEU A 84 9.37 0.59 -3.96
CA LEU A 84 10.23 1.66 -4.44
C LEU A 84 11.65 1.17 -4.18
N LEU A 85 12.39 0.99 -5.27
CA LEU A 85 13.82 0.74 -5.23
C LEU A 85 14.51 2.11 -5.19
N LEU A 86 15.73 2.12 -4.67
CA LEU A 86 16.56 3.30 -4.83
C LEU A 86 16.91 3.42 -6.32
N ASP A 87 16.93 4.65 -6.84
CA ASP A 87 17.50 4.88 -8.16
C ASP A 87 18.96 4.42 -8.17
N SER A 88 19.44 3.96 -9.32
CA SER A 88 20.78 3.35 -9.46
C SER A 88 21.90 4.21 -8.89
N GLU A 89 21.80 5.54 -9.01
CA GLU A 89 22.78 6.50 -8.51
C GLU A 89 22.83 6.50 -6.97
N TYR A 90 21.66 6.52 -6.31
CA TYR A 90 21.58 6.45 -4.85
C TYR A 90 22.01 5.09 -4.31
N GLU A 91 21.69 4.02 -5.02
CA GLU A 91 22.14 2.69 -4.64
C GLU A 91 23.66 2.58 -4.71
N GLN A 92 24.29 3.11 -5.75
CA GLN A 92 25.76 3.16 -5.86
C GLN A 92 26.39 3.98 -4.73
N LEU A 93 25.80 5.13 -4.40
CA LEU A 93 26.27 5.97 -3.30
C LEU A 93 26.11 5.29 -1.93
N PHE A 94 25.02 4.55 -1.72
CA PHE A 94 24.82 3.78 -0.49
C PHE A 94 25.85 2.64 -0.42
N LYS A 95 26.08 1.92 -1.53
CA LYS A 95 27.06 0.81 -1.61
C LYS A 95 28.49 1.27 -1.42
N SER A 96 28.86 2.46 -1.88
CA SER A 96 30.23 2.98 -1.73
C SER A 96 30.56 3.40 -0.30
N THR A 97 29.58 3.44 0.60
CA THR A 97 29.75 3.96 1.95
C THR A 97 29.81 2.86 3.01
N GLY A 98 31.03 2.35 3.24
CA GLY A 98 31.36 1.53 4.42
C GLY A 98 30.52 0.27 4.58
N THR A 99 30.12 -0.04 5.83
CA THR A 99 29.33 -1.23 6.19
C THR A 99 27.82 -0.95 6.21
N ALA A 100 27.41 0.30 5.94
CA ALA A 100 26.01 0.73 5.95
C ALA A 100 25.13 -0.12 5.03
N TRP A 101 25.61 -0.43 3.83
CA TRP A 101 24.86 -1.21 2.85
C TRP A 101 24.59 -2.64 3.34
N GLU A 102 25.57 -3.28 3.96
CA GLU A 102 25.43 -4.64 4.49
C GLU A 102 24.44 -4.69 5.66
N PHE A 103 24.51 -3.70 6.57
CA PHE A 103 23.55 -3.56 7.66
C PHE A 103 22.13 -3.34 7.12
N TYR A 104 21.99 -2.47 6.11
CA TYR A 104 20.71 -2.17 5.49
C TYR A 104 20.06 -3.41 4.87
N LEU A 105 20.81 -4.21 4.12
CA LEU A 105 20.31 -5.43 3.48
C LEU A 105 19.84 -6.50 4.48
N LYS A 106 20.42 -6.55 5.67
CA LYS A 106 20.00 -7.45 6.76
C LYS A 106 18.67 -7.06 7.41
N GLN A 107 18.15 -5.85 7.13
CA GLN A 107 16.90 -5.40 7.75
C GLN A 107 15.65 -6.04 7.14
N PRO A 108 14.57 -6.18 7.93
CA PRO A 108 13.30 -6.70 7.44
C PRO A 108 12.82 -5.97 6.18
N PRO A 109 12.16 -6.68 5.23
CA PRO A 109 11.65 -6.06 4.00
C PRO A 109 10.75 -4.83 4.24
N SER A 110 9.98 -4.82 5.33
CA SER A 110 9.12 -3.69 5.73
C SER A 110 9.93 -2.44 6.06
N TYR A 111 11.04 -2.58 6.81
CA TYR A 111 11.94 -1.46 7.12
C TYR A 111 12.56 -0.90 5.85
N ARG A 112 13.16 -1.77 5.02
CA ARG A 112 13.77 -1.36 3.74
C ARG A 112 12.77 -0.65 2.83
N LYS A 113 11.54 -1.15 2.74
CA LYS A 113 10.47 -0.50 1.96
C LYS A 113 10.16 0.89 2.50
N ALA A 114 9.96 1.03 3.81
CA ALA A 114 9.63 2.30 4.43
C ALA A 114 10.73 3.34 4.25
N THR A 115 11.99 2.97 4.47
CA THR A 115 13.13 3.88 4.33
C THR A 115 13.41 4.26 2.88
N THR A 116 13.33 3.31 1.92
CA THR A 116 13.47 3.65 0.50
C THR A 116 12.34 4.59 0.06
N GLN A 117 11.10 4.32 0.45
CA GLN A 117 9.98 5.21 0.15
C GLN A 117 10.17 6.60 0.79
N TRP A 118 10.68 6.67 2.02
CA TRP A 118 10.98 7.94 2.68
C TRP A 118 12.04 8.75 1.90
N VAL A 119 13.10 8.12 1.39
CA VAL A 119 14.08 8.79 0.52
C VAL A 119 13.43 9.22 -0.81
N MET A 120 12.85 8.28 -1.55
CA MET A 120 12.38 8.48 -2.93
C MET A 120 11.14 9.36 -3.05
N SER A 121 10.31 9.44 -2.01
CA SER A 121 9.10 10.29 -2.00
C SER A 121 9.41 11.80 -1.95
N ALA A 122 10.65 12.20 -1.62
CA ALA A 122 11.02 13.60 -1.67
C ALA A 122 11.00 14.13 -3.11
N LYS A 123 10.40 15.30 -3.33
CA LYS A 123 10.26 15.90 -4.67
C LYS A 123 11.54 16.57 -5.18
N GLN A 124 12.37 17.06 -4.27
CA GLN A 124 13.60 17.79 -4.59
C GLN A 124 14.83 16.89 -4.43
N GLU A 125 15.75 16.97 -5.39
CA GLU A 125 17.00 16.19 -5.41
C GLU A 125 17.83 16.38 -4.14
N LYS A 126 18.02 17.64 -3.74
CA LYS A 126 18.72 17.99 -2.49
C LYS A 126 18.13 17.29 -1.26
N THR A 127 16.80 17.14 -1.20
CA THR A 127 16.13 16.47 -0.09
C THR A 127 16.31 14.96 -0.15
N ARG A 128 16.32 14.35 -1.34
CA ARG A 128 16.60 12.91 -1.51
C ARG A 128 18.00 12.59 -1.01
N LEU A 129 19.01 13.35 -1.43
CA LEU A 129 20.39 13.19 -0.97
C LEU A 129 20.53 13.34 0.55
N SER A 130 19.95 14.39 1.13
CA SER A 130 20.00 14.58 2.59
C SER A 130 19.31 13.46 3.38
N ARG A 131 18.21 12.89 2.85
CA ARG A 131 17.56 11.72 3.46
C ARG A 131 18.40 10.46 3.32
N LEU A 132 19.02 10.27 2.17
CA LEU A 132 19.92 9.14 1.91
C LEU A 132 21.14 9.18 2.84
N GLU A 133 21.76 10.34 3.03
CA GLU A 133 22.88 10.54 3.96
C GLU A 133 22.50 10.14 5.40
N LYS A 134 21.33 10.55 5.88
CA LYS A 134 20.83 10.15 7.21
C LYS A 134 20.62 8.64 7.35
N LEU A 135 20.12 8.02 6.29
CA LEU A 135 19.92 6.57 6.25
C LEU A 135 21.26 5.83 6.25
N ILE A 136 22.24 6.32 5.50
CA ILE A 136 23.61 5.81 5.46
C ILE A 136 24.28 5.97 6.84
N GLU A 137 24.18 7.14 7.45
CA GLU A 137 24.75 7.44 8.78
C GLU A 137 24.20 6.49 9.85
N SER A 138 22.86 6.38 9.94
CA SER A 138 22.21 5.48 10.90
C SER A 138 22.62 4.02 10.65
N SER A 139 22.70 3.62 9.38
CA SER A 139 23.10 2.26 9.00
C SER A 139 24.57 1.96 9.30
N ASN A 140 25.48 2.93 9.13
CA ASN A 140 26.89 2.82 9.54
C ASN A 140 27.00 2.65 11.06
N ASN A 141 26.15 3.33 11.83
CA ASN A 141 26.05 3.18 13.28
C ASN A 141 25.32 1.89 13.71
N GLN A 142 24.95 1.03 12.75
CA GLN A 142 24.15 -0.19 12.97
C GLN A 142 22.82 0.07 13.68
N GLN A 143 22.21 1.21 13.41
CA GLN A 143 20.94 1.64 13.97
C GLN A 143 19.86 1.76 12.89
N ARG A 144 18.62 1.52 13.29
CA ARG A 144 17.45 1.86 12.48
C ARG A 144 17.10 3.33 12.73
N MET A 145 16.72 4.03 11.66
CA MET A 145 16.15 5.38 11.75
C MET A 145 14.80 5.41 12.46
#